data_AF-A0A1M2V7L7-F1
#
_entry.id   AF-A0A1M2V7L7-F1
#
_cell.length_a   1.000
_cell.length_b   1.000
_cell.length_c   1.000
_cell.angle_alpha   90.00
_cell.angle_beta   90.00
_cell.angle_gamma   90.00
#
_symmetry.space_group_name_H-M   'P 1'
#
loop_
_entity.id
_entity.type
_entity.pdbx_description
1 polymer ?
#
loop_
_entity_poly.entity_id
_entity_poly.type
_entity_poly.pdbx_seq_one_letter_code
_entity_poly.pdbx_strand_id
1 'polypeptide(L)'
;MVVAWADRKQTNIQNRNAWASELSGRIHFYGKDVDQFINTLVPCSTPYTLSEDLKDSFEAYKPGPGREIQEYPNVIAGLTTLVEPFPACKRLTFANTYQQQIDFPFNAFTTHHHSTAPDISVSFPGKPLGEKSWQHLSLVVESKDIAIKDPFVRDGKKHTGTIEQMAKNARNLMLTHGLLAAFVVGIYGNTVRLVRFDHTCALVSKPFYLTQEGGRRLLQKFLWHFTHPVVGNDIVGNDPTVMKLDDRDQKWIKDELQKGGVLHWQAHVEEIAKGRRVEVYDEKTGRCVPYLVYQLLDVNGRLFSRATTVWRAIEDTRIWKNGRLVRDRSRKTPAKPQIMKEAWRQLVRTAESKFYERLNARITSEERYGLATMVCGGDLGEFEVRWWKETDRRRKEASASSHADIIPEDVSAAGPSNPGLSSRLFSSIGSSTSPLASSIESPQDYIPSADFPLLYPQHQTNSWRLVHEDKNWHRERSHMRIIIDDVGRPLTEFDSTLELVCAVRDAIRGHQLAWQKAGVMHRDVSVGNILITDQVRLDSDKKSIGFLHDYDYSSMETDSDEEPEADELSDSSAEPGEGDPTQTAIAPDDPAKYKERTVGITVSISEILANETSVI
;
A
#
# COMPACT_ATOMS: atom_id res chain seq x y z
N MET A 1 37.73 3.63 -18.36
CA MET A 1 37.92 5.03 -18.81
C MET A 1 37.23 5.13 -20.17
N VAL A 2 36.16 5.95 -20.25
CA VAL A 2 35.23 6.16 -21.39
C VAL A 2 34.40 4.88 -21.69
N VAL A 3 33.12 4.75 -21.31
CA VAL A 3 31.96 5.53 -21.77
C VAL A 3 31.04 5.83 -20.58
N ALA A 4 31.15 7.06 -20.08
CA ALA A 4 30.12 7.71 -19.28
C ALA A 4 29.59 8.86 -20.15
N TRP A 5 28.33 9.27 -19.92
CA TRP A 5 27.68 10.50 -20.43
C TRP A 5 26.73 10.43 -21.63
N ALA A 6 25.92 9.38 -21.80
CA ALA A 6 24.82 9.45 -22.77
C ALA A 6 23.59 8.60 -22.41
N ASP A 7 22.92 8.87 -21.27
CA ASP A 7 21.46 8.62 -21.19
C ASP A 7 20.73 9.39 -20.08
N ARG A 8 21.21 10.60 -19.73
CA ARG A 8 20.50 11.52 -18.82
C ARG A 8 19.46 12.39 -19.55
N LYS A 9 18.78 11.88 -20.58
CA LYS A 9 17.74 12.65 -21.28
C LYS A 9 16.35 12.08 -21.04
N GLN A 10 15.51 13.02 -20.61
CA GLN A 10 14.10 13.03 -20.24
C GLN A 10 13.13 12.57 -21.34
N THR A 11 13.53 11.65 -22.21
CA THR A 11 12.89 11.41 -23.51
C THR A 11 12.85 9.93 -23.92
N ASN A 12 12.39 9.03 -23.05
CA ASN A 12 11.84 7.77 -23.55
C ASN A 12 10.33 7.93 -23.78
N ILE A 13 9.92 8.09 -25.04
CA ILE A 13 8.52 8.33 -25.45
C ILE A 13 7.61 7.19 -24.96
N GLN A 14 8.12 5.96 -24.89
CA GLN A 14 7.39 4.79 -24.39
C GLN A 14 7.00 4.96 -22.91
N ASN A 15 7.88 5.54 -22.08
CA ASN A 15 7.62 5.74 -20.65
C ASN A 15 6.66 6.90 -20.35
N ARG A 16 6.70 7.99 -21.14
CA ARG A 16 5.70 9.07 -21.04
C ARG A 16 4.30 8.60 -21.42
N ASN A 17 4.22 7.73 -22.43
CA ASN A 17 2.95 7.11 -22.82
C ASN A 17 2.44 6.15 -21.72
N ALA A 18 3.33 5.48 -20.99
CA ALA A 18 2.96 4.59 -19.88
C ALA A 18 2.32 5.36 -18.70
N TRP A 19 2.95 6.44 -18.22
CA TRP A 19 2.36 7.25 -17.14
C TRP A 19 1.10 7.99 -17.57
N ALA A 20 1.07 8.54 -18.80
CA ALA A 20 -0.15 9.17 -19.32
C ALA A 20 -1.31 8.16 -19.40
N SER A 21 -1.03 6.91 -19.81
CA SER A 21 -2.02 5.82 -19.82
C SER A 21 -2.44 5.42 -18.41
N GLU A 22 -1.52 5.44 -17.44
CA GLU A 22 -1.81 5.08 -16.05
C GLU A 22 -2.69 6.13 -15.36
N LEU A 23 -2.41 7.41 -15.58
CA LEU A 23 -3.18 8.52 -15.01
C LEU A 23 -4.54 8.72 -15.69
N SER A 24 -4.70 8.21 -16.92
CA SER A 24 -5.91 8.37 -17.72
C SER A 24 -7.13 7.82 -16.98
N GLY A 25 -8.12 8.70 -16.73
CA GLY A 25 -9.34 8.34 -16.01
C GLY A 25 -9.15 8.00 -14.52
N ARG A 26 -7.99 8.33 -13.92
CA ARG A 26 -7.66 8.07 -12.51
C ARG A 26 -7.54 9.33 -11.66
N ILE A 27 -7.76 10.51 -12.23
CA ILE A 27 -7.73 11.78 -11.50
C ILE A 27 -9.16 12.28 -11.40
N HIS A 28 -9.70 12.39 -10.18
CA HIS A 28 -11.07 12.79 -9.95
C HIS A 28 -11.14 13.97 -8.97
N PHE A 29 -12.10 14.86 -9.17
CA PHE A 29 -12.43 15.87 -8.18
C PHE A 29 -13.29 15.25 -7.09
N TYR A 30 -13.01 15.58 -5.84
CA TYR A 30 -13.81 15.13 -4.69
C TYR A 30 -15.25 15.67 -4.71
N GLY A 31 -15.51 16.78 -5.43
CA GLY A 31 -16.84 17.35 -5.66
C GLY A 31 -17.41 18.18 -4.50
N LYS A 32 -17.12 17.80 -3.26
CA LYS A 32 -17.48 18.51 -2.02
C LYS A 32 -16.55 19.68 -1.70
N ASP A 33 -16.88 20.48 -0.69
CA ASP A 33 -16.00 21.57 -0.24
C ASP A 33 -14.68 21.05 0.39
N VAL A 34 -13.73 21.96 0.58
CA VAL A 34 -12.38 21.61 1.07
C VAL A 34 -12.41 21.17 2.53
N ASP A 35 -13.34 21.68 3.34
CA ASP A 35 -13.46 21.28 4.74
C ASP A 35 -13.95 19.83 4.85
N GLN A 36 -14.95 19.46 4.04
CA GLN A 36 -15.43 18.08 3.91
C GLN A 36 -14.35 17.15 3.34
N PHE A 37 -13.52 17.62 2.40
CA PHE A 37 -12.35 16.88 1.93
C PHE A 37 -11.42 16.54 3.10
N ILE A 38 -11.07 17.54 3.91
CA ILE A 38 -10.15 17.37 5.05
C ILE A 38 -10.77 16.45 6.11
N ASN A 39 -12.02 16.68 6.52
CA ASN A 39 -12.67 15.90 7.58
C ASN A 39 -12.86 14.42 7.18
N THR A 40 -13.09 14.15 5.90
CA THR A 40 -13.36 12.78 5.41
C THR A 40 -12.07 12.02 5.10
N LEU A 41 -11.15 12.65 4.38
CA LEU A 41 -9.95 11.98 3.85
C LEU A 41 -8.73 12.13 4.77
N VAL A 42 -8.78 13.07 5.71
CA VAL A 42 -7.72 13.35 6.69
C VAL A 42 -8.32 13.32 8.10
N PRO A 43 -8.88 12.18 8.54
CA PRO A 43 -9.54 12.08 9.85
C PRO A 43 -8.52 12.37 10.96
N CYS A 44 -8.96 13.14 11.95
CA CYS A 44 -8.09 13.70 12.99
C CYS A 44 -8.49 13.20 14.38
N SER A 45 -7.50 12.76 15.17
CA SER A 45 -7.71 12.35 16.56
C SER A 45 -7.92 13.53 17.51
N THR A 46 -7.44 14.71 17.11
CA THR A 46 -7.39 15.90 17.96
C THR A 46 -8.13 17.04 17.29
N PRO A 47 -9.24 17.54 17.86
CA PRO A 47 -10.00 18.63 17.27
C PRO A 47 -9.11 19.83 16.90
N TYR A 48 -9.31 20.39 15.71
CA TYR A 48 -8.60 21.60 15.29
C TYR A 48 -9.26 22.83 15.94
N THR A 49 -8.57 23.44 16.90
CA THR A 49 -9.08 24.55 17.72
C THR A 49 -8.26 25.84 17.62
N LEU A 50 -7.27 25.90 16.73
CA LEU A 50 -6.40 27.07 16.60
C LEU A 50 -7.19 28.27 16.06
N SER A 51 -7.19 29.36 16.81
CA SER A 51 -7.93 30.60 16.52
C SER A 51 -7.03 31.81 16.30
N GLU A 52 -5.72 31.63 16.23
CA GLU A 52 -4.76 32.72 16.05
C GLU A 52 -5.01 33.48 14.75
N ASP A 53 -4.64 34.76 14.75
CA ASP A 53 -4.69 35.60 13.55
C ASP A 53 -3.60 35.14 12.58
N LEU A 54 -4.00 34.76 11.36
CA LEU A 54 -3.10 34.27 10.32
C LEU A 54 -2.65 35.39 9.35
N LYS A 55 -2.91 36.67 9.67
CA LYS A 55 -2.59 37.82 8.80
C LYS A 55 -1.13 37.85 8.33
N ASP A 56 -0.20 37.53 9.21
CA ASP A 56 1.24 37.62 8.90
C ASP A 56 1.73 36.44 8.03
N SER A 57 0.96 35.35 7.99
CA SER A 57 1.32 34.18 7.17
C SER A 57 1.16 34.48 5.67
N PHE A 58 2.24 34.27 4.91
CA PHE A 58 2.36 34.57 3.48
C PHE A 58 2.29 36.07 3.11
N GLU A 59 2.46 37.01 4.04
CA GLU A 59 2.43 38.45 3.72
C GLU A 59 3.52 38.85 2.70
N ALA A 60 4.72 38.27 2.83
CA ALA A 60 5.83 38.50 1.92
C ALA A 60 5.70 37.78 0.56
N TYR A 61 4.78 36.81 0.45
CA TYR A 61 4.60 36.00 -0.76
C TYR A 61 3.92 36.80 -1.86
N LYS A 62 4.64 37.03 -2.96
CA LYS A 62 4.17 37.86 -4.10
C LYS A 62 4.27 37.05 -5.39
N PRO A 63 3.35 36.09 -5.62
CA PRO A 63 3.37 35.29 -6.83
C PRO A 63 3.14 36.15 -8.08
N GLY A 64 3.78 35.76 -9.18
CA GLY A 64 3.66 36.43 -10.46
C GLY A 64 4.55 35.80 -11.52
N PRO A 65 4.28 36.03 -12.82
CA PRO A 65 4.98 35.36 -13.91
C PRO A 65 6.51 35.41 -13.76
N GLY A 66 7.17 34.25 -13.81
CA GLY A 66 8.63 34.12 -13.70
C GLY A 66 9.20 34.18 -12.29
N ARG A 67 8.37 34.38 -11.25
CA ARG A 67 8.83 34.50 -9.86
C ARG A 67 8.89 33.18 -9.08
N GLU A 68 8.60 32.04 -9.71
CA GLU A 68 8.51 30.71 -9.08
C GLU A 68 9.67 30.43 -8.12
N ILE A 69 10.91 30.57 -8.61
CA ILE A 69 12.12 30.27 -7.85
C ILE A 69 12.36 31.30 -6.73
N GLN A 70 12.03 32.57 -7.00
CA GLN A 70 12.24 33.68 -6.07
C GLN A 70 11.29 33.61 -4.87
N GLU A 71 10.11 33.00 -5.05
CA GLU A 71 9.09 32.92 -4.02
C GLU A 71 9.18 31.68 -3.13
N TYR A 72 10.03 30.68 -3.43
CA TYR A 72 10.19 29.50 -2.58
C TYR A 72 10.49 29.85 -1.11
N PRO A 73 11.41 30.79 -0.79
CA PRO A 73 11.62 31.21 0.60
C PRO A 73 10.38 31.78 1.26
N ASN A 74 9.56 32.55 0.53
CA ASN A 74 8.34 33.17 1.06
C ASN A 74 7.23 32.13 1.27
N VAL A 75 7.10 31.14 0.38
CA VAL A 75 6.19 30.00 0.56
C VAL A 75 6.60 29.20 1.80
N ILE A 76 7.90 28.89 1.95
CA ILE A 76 8.43 28.17 3.11
C ILE A 76 8.20 28.96 4.40
N ALA A 77 8.44 30.28 4.41
CA ALA A 77 8.20 31.13 5.56
C ALA A 77 6.70 31.15 5.95
N GLY A 78 5.81 31.27 4.97
CA GLY A 78 4.36 31.19 5.19
C GLY A 78 3.93 29.84 5.78
N LEU A 79 4.38 28.73 5.20
CA LEU A 79 4.11 27.38 5.71
C LEU A 79 4.67 27.17 7.13
N THR A 80 5.86 27.69 7.41
CA THR A 80 6.50 27.62 8.73
C THR A 80 5.69 28.39 9.77
N THR A 81 5.20 29.58 9.41
CA THR A 81 4.32 30.40 10.26
C THR A 81 3.01 29.66 10.57
N LEU A 82 2.43 28.96 9.57
CA LEU A 82 1.18 28.20 9.79
C LEU A 82 1.34 27.08 10.83
N VAL A 83 2.51 26.43 10.91
CA VAL A 83 2.74 25.30 11.82
C VAL A 83 3.48 25.69 13.11
N GLU A 84 3.90 26.95 13.25
CA GLU A 84 4.54 27.46 14.47
C GLU A 84 3.72 27.17 15.74
N PRO A 85 2.38 27.34 15.75
CA PRO A 85 1.55 27.03 16.92
C PRO A 85 1.46 25.54 17.26
N PHE A 86 1.91 24.64 16.37
CA PHE A 86 1.77 23.21 16.60
C PHE A 86 2.74 22.77 17.71
N PRO A 87 2.39 21.74 18.51
CA PRO A 87 3.31 21.12 19.44
C PRO A 87 4.63 20.75 18.75
N ALA A 88 5.77 20.90 19.43
CA ALA A 88 7.08 20.66 18.83
C ALA A 88 7.23 19.25 18.23
N CYS A 89 6.64 18.23 18.85
CA CYS A 89 6.62 16.86 18.35
C CYS A 89 5.69 16.63 17.14
N LYS A 90 4.82 17.60 16.82
CA LYS A 90 3.86 17.58 15.71
C LYS A 90 4.21 18.57 14.60
N ARG A 91 5.18 19.44 14.84
CA ARG A 91 5.57 20.50 13.90
C ARG A 91 6.34 19.93 12.71
N LEU A 92 5.94 20.34 11.51
CA LEU A 92 6.60 20.00 10.25
C LEU A 92 7.73 21.00 9.95
N THR A 93 8.74 20.57 9.19
CA THR A 93 9.76 21.46 8.63
C THR A 93 9.74 21.39 7.10
N PHE A 94 10.09 22.50 6.46
CA PHE A 94 9.99 22.67 5.00
C PHE A 94 11.35 23.07 4.43
N ALA A 95 11.76 22.48 3.30
CA ALA A 95 12.98 22.88 2.61
C ALA A 95 12.75 23.03 1.10
N ASN A 96 13.43 24.02 0.52
CA ASN A 96 13.48 24.18 -0.92
C ASN A 96 14.32 23.05 -1.53
N THR A 97 13.67 22.21 -2.31
CA THR A 97 14.29 21.07 -3.01
C THR A 97 14.16 21.19 -4.52
N TYR A 98 13.82 22.38 -5.03
CA TYR A 98 13.73 22.66 -6.45
C TYR A 98 15.01 22.21 -7.19
N GLN A 99 14.82 21.46 -8.29
CA GLN A 99 15.87 20.82 -9.10
C GLN A 99 16.77 19.81 -8.36
N GLN A 100 16.56 19.58 -7.06
CA GLN A 100 17.27 18.52 -6.34
C GLN A 100 16.64 17.19 -6.70
N GLN A 101 17.33 16.43 -7.55
CA GLN A 101 16.92 15.07 -7.88
C GLN A 101 17.03 14.20 -6.64
N ILE A 102 15.93 13.54 -6.30
CA ILE A 102 15.86 12.47 -5.30
C ILE A 102 15.58 11.19 -6.08
N ASP A 103 16.49 10.23 -5.94
CA ASP A 103 16.42 8.96 -6.65
C ASP A 103 15.25 8.10 -6.15
N PHE A 104 14.96 7.02 -6.88
CA PHE A 104 13.97 6.04 -6.46
C PHE A 104 14.32 5.48 -5.06
N PRO A 105 13.34 5.16 -4.19
CA PRO A 105 13.61 4.85 -2.78
C PRO A 105 14.56 3.67 -2.51
N PHE A 106 14.69 2.73 -3.44
CA PHE A 106 15.48 1.51 -3.30
C PHE A 106 16.58 1.46 -4.36
N ASN A 107 17.84 1.32 -3.94
CA ASN A 107 18.98 1.54 -4.81
C ASN A 107 19.00 0.53 -5.96
N ALA A 108 18.66 -0.72 -5.66
CA ALA A 108 18.56 -1.81 -6.63
C ALA A 108 17.63 -1.53 -7.83
N PHE A 109 16.69 -0.59 -7.70
CA PHE A 109 15.69 -0.28 -8.74
C PHE A 109 15.82 1.12 -9.33
N THR A 110 16.89 1.85 -9.00
CA THR A 110 17.11 3.23 -9.48
C THR A 110 17.32 3.33 -10.99
N THR A 111 17.94 2.34 -11.61
CA THR A 111 18.19 2.30 -13.06
C THR A 111 16.91 2.21 -13.89
N HIS A 112 15.86 1.56 -13.35
CA HIS A 112 14.59 1.33 -14.04
C HIS A 112 13.51 2.35 -13.67
N HIS A 113 13.80 3.28 -12.75
CA HIS A 113 12.84 4.25 -12.26
C HIS A 113 13.40 5.66 -12.26
N HIS A 114 12.54 6.60 -12.66
CA HIS A 114 12.91 8.00 -12.72
C HIS A 114 13.12 8.58 -11.33
N SER A 115 14.20 9.34 -11.18
CA SER A 115 14.31 10.34 -10.12
C SER A 115 13.26 11.43 -10.30
N THR A 116 12.98 12.10 -9.20
CA THR A 116 11.97 13.15 -9.09
C THR A 116 12.55 14.30 -8.29
N ALA A 117 12.11 15.51 -8.59
CA ALA A 117 12.59 16.73 -7.94
C ALA A 117 11.40 17.52 -7.39
N PRO A 118 10.88 17.16 -6.20
CA PRO A 118 9.82 17.95 -5.56
C PRO A 118 10.29 19.39 -5.33
N ASP A 119 9.42 20.37 -5.56
CA ASP A 119 9.77 21.78 -5.42
C ASP A 119 10.09 22.13 -3.95
N ILE A 120 9.24 21.68 -3.01
CA ILE A 120 9.46 21.81 -1.58
C ILE A 120 9.19 20.44 -0.92
N SER A 121 10.14 20.02 -0.08
CA SER A 121 10.04 18.79 0.70
C SER A 121 9.64 19.07 2.14
N VAL A 122 8.86 18.18 2.74
CA VAL A 122 8.29 18.34 4.09
C VAL A 122 8.67 17.16 4.99
N SER A 123 9.17 17.42 6.19
CA SER A 123 9.62 16.36 7.12
C SER A 123 8.46 15.60 7.77
N PHE A 124 8.77 14.48 8.42
CA PHE A 124 7.88 13.92 9.43
C PHE A 124 7.73 14.86 10.64
N PRO A 125 6.59 14.78 11.37
CA PRO A 125 6.33 15.64 12.52
C PRO A 125 7.40 15.50 13.61
N GLY A 126 7.90 16.63 14.11
CA GLY A 126 8.94 16.66 15.15
C GLY A 126 10.31 16.14 14.70
N LYS A 127 10.51 15.88 13.40
CA LYS A 127 11.78 15.45 12.81
C LYS A 127 12.33 16.55 11.90
N PRO A 128 13.66 16.77 11.90
CA PRO A 128 14.27 17.65 10.90
C PRO A 128 14.25 16.98 9.52
N LEU A 129 14.32 17.79 8.47
CA LEU A 129 14.68 17.29 7.14
C LEU A 129 16.14 16.83 7.17
N GLY A 130 16.36 15.56 6.82
CA GLY A 130 17.68 14.95 6.69
C GLY A 130 18.30 15.16 5.31
N GLU A 131 19.25 14.29 4.95
CA GLU A 131 19.87 14.25 3.62
C GLU A 131 18.83 13.97 2.50
N LYS A 132 19.27 14.10 1.24
CA LYS A 132 18.44 13.92 0.02
C LYS A 132 17.90 12.49 -0.12
N SER A 133 16.84 12.18 0.62
CA SER A 133 16.26 10.84 0.67
C SER A 133 14.77 10.90 0.99
N TRP A 134 13.98 10.08 0.30
CA TRP A 134 12.56 9.86 0.60
C TRP A 134 12.31 9.42 2.04
N GLN A 135 13.31 8.80 2.70
CA GLN A 135 13.22 8.29 4.08
C GLN A 135 12.88 9.37 5.13
N HIS A 136 13.13 10.65 4.81
CA HIS A 136 12.88 11.78 5.70
C HIS A 136 11.64 12.60 5.32
N LEU A 137 11.01 12.30 4.18
CA LEU A 137 9.91 13.09 3.64
C LEU A 137 8.57 12.45 3.96
N SER A 138 7.62 13.24 4.46
CA SER A 138 6.25 12.81 4.76
C SER A 138 5.24 13.34 3.73
N LEU A 139 5.54 14.49 3.15
CA LEU A 139 4.68 15.25 2.25
C LEU A 139 5.57 16.03 1.27
N VAL A 140 5.04 16.33 0.09
CA VAL A 140 5.68 17.22 -0.88
C VAL A 140 4.74 18.35 -1.28
N VAL A 141 5.31 19.51 -1.58
CA VAL A 141 4.59 20.66 -2.13
C VAL A 141 5.14 20.95 -3.52
N GLU A 142 4.26 20.96 -4.51
CA GLU A 142 4.55 21.32 -5.89
C GLU A 142 4.05 22.75 -6.13
N SER A 143 4.93 23.67 -6.54
CA SER A 143 4.62 25.09 -6.59
C SER A 143 4.89 25.68 -7.96
N LYS A 144 4.03 26.59 -8.40
CA LYS A 144 4.16 27.31 -9.68
C LYS A 144 3.82 28.78 -9.46
N ASP A 145 4.46 29.64 -10.24
CA ASP A 145 4.34 31.10 -10.13
C ASP A 145 2.93 31.69 -10.31
N ILE A 146 2.06 31.09 -11.13
CA ILE A 146 0.75 31.67 -11.50
C ILE A 146 -0.39 30.64 -11.46
N ALA A 147 -1.59 31.11 -11.07
CA ALA A 147 -2.80 30.30 -10.92
C ALA A 147 -3.19 29.55 -12.19
N ILE A 148 -2.94 30.15 -13.36
CA ILE A 148 -3.28 29.51 -14.62
C ILE A 148 -2.46 28.23 -14.84
N LYS A 149 -1.36 27.97 -14.12
CA LYS A 149 -0.58 26.72 -14.19
C LYS A 149 -1.18 25.57 -13.35
N ASP A 150 -2.33 25.74 -12.69
CA ASP A 150 -3.08 24.64 -12.07
C ASP A 150 -3.36 23.55 -13.13
N PRO A 151 -2.83 22.32 -12.96
CA PRO A 151 -2.91 21.28 -13.97
C PRO A 151 -4.27 20.60 -14.04
N PHE A 152 -5.18 20.81 -13.07
CA PHE A 152 -6.46 20.10 -13.00
C PHE A 152 -7.59 20.81 -13.76
N VAL A 153 -7.42 22.08 -14.11
CA VAL A 153 -8.44 22.89 -14.82
C VAL A 153 -8.22 22.99 -16.33
N ARG A 154 -7.27 22.21 -16.88
CA ARG A 154 -6.83 22.33 -18.27
C ARG A 154 -6.68 20.99 -18.98
N ASP A 155 -6.92 21.01 -20.28
CA ASP A 155 -6.57 19.94 -21.21
C ASP A 155 -5.21 20.20 -21.89
N GLY A 156 -4.35 19.18 -22.00
CA GLY A 156 -3.15 19.22 -22.84
C GLY A 156 -1.85 18.61 -22.26
N LYS A 157 -0.88 18.34 -23.15
CA LYS A 157 0.35 17.54 -22.87
C LYS A 157 1.34 18.13 -21.84
N LYS A 158 1.42 19.46 -21.68
CA LYS A 158 2.32 20.09 -20.68
C LYS A 158 1.80 19.92 -19.24
N HIS A 159 0.49 19.75 -19.05
CA HIS A 159 -0.16 19.61 -17.74
C HIS A 159 -0.08 18.18 -17.21
N THR A 160 -0.12 17.19 -18.12
CA THR A 160 0.17 15.79 -17.81
C THR A 160 1.51 15.63 -17.09
N GLY A 161 2.52 16.43 -17.42
CA GLY A 161 3.84 16.36 -16.78
C GLY A 161 3.84 16.76 -15.30
N THR A 162 3.05 17.77 -14.90
CA THR A 162 2.95 18.17 -13.49
C THR A 162 2.19 17.11 -12.68
N ILE A 163 1.08 16.58 -13.21
CA ILE A 163 0.33 15.50 -12.56
C ILE A 163 1.18 14.23 -12.45
N GLU A 164 1.94 13.91 -13.51
CA GLU A 164 2.89 12.80 -13.53
C GLU A 164 3.96 12.95 -12.44
N GLN A 165 4.52 14.14 -12.27
CA GLN A 165 5.48 14.39 -11.19
C GLN A 165 4.84 14.23 -9.80
N MET A 166 3.65 14.78 -9.58
CA MET A 166 2.90 14.61 -8.32
C MET A 166 2.65 13.13 -8.02
N ALA A 167 2.21 12.36 -9.01
CA ALA A 167 1.95 10.93 -8.87
C ALA A 167 3.24 10.13 -8.60
N LYS A 168 4.35 10.48 -9.25
CA LYS A 168 5.67 9.85 -8.97
C LYS A 168 6.16 10.15 -7.56
N ASN A 169 5.98 11.38 -7.06
CA ASN A 169 6.31 11.73 -5.68
C ASN A 169 5.45 10.96 -4.69
N ALA A 170 4.13 10.91 -4.92
CA ALA A 170 3.20 10.15 -4.10
C ALA A 170 3.57 8.66 -4.07
N ARG A 171 3.85 8.06 -5.23
CA ARG A 171 4.37 6.69 -5.35
C ARG A 171 5.64 6.50 -4.52
N ASN A 172 6.61 7.41 -4.62
CA ASN A 172 7.86 7.27 -3.87
C ASN A 172 7.61 7.36 -2.35
N LEU A 173 6.73 8.25 -1.88
CA LEU A 173 6.34 8.31 -0.46
C LEU A 173 5.68 6.99 0.00
N MET A 174 4.73 6.48 -0.77
CA MET A 174 4.02 5.22 -0.47
C MET A 174 4.99 4.04 -0.44
N LEU A 175 5.85 3.90 -1.45
CA LEU A 175 6.84 2.83 -1.53
C LEU A 175 7.92 2.94 -0.46
N THR A 176 8.29 4.14 -0.01
CA THR A 176 9.35 4.34 1.01
C THR A 176 8.88 3.94 2.39
N HIS A 177 7.66 4.34 2.75
CA HIS A 177 7.15 4.20 4.13
C HIS A 177 6.08 3.12 4.28
N GLY A 178 5.58 2.55 3.19
CA GLY A 178 4.45 1.62 3.21
C GLY A 178 3.14 2.32 3.49
N LEU A 179 2.94 3.52 2.92
CA LEU A 179 1.71 4.28 3.14
C LEU A 179 0.55 3.69 2.34
N LEU A 180 -0.64 3.62 2.96
CA LEU A 180 -1.90 3.25 2.31
C LEU A 180 -2.43 4.39 1.41
N ALA A 181 -2.04 5.63 1.71
CA ALA A 181 -2.28 6.80 0.88
C ALA A 181 -1.20 7.86 1.10
N ALA A 182 -0.91 8.65 0.08
CA ALA A 182 -0.02 9.81 0.17
C ALA A 182 -0.76 11.10 -0.23
N PHE A 183 -0.28 12.23 0.27
CA PHE A 183 -0.82 13.53 -0.06
C PHE A 183 0.24 14.37 -0.77
N VAL A 184 -0.23 15.25 -1.65
CA VAL A 184 0.58 16.28 -2.31
C VAL A 184 -0.18 17.60 -2.25
N VAL A 185 0.52 18.68 -1.91
CA VAL A 185 -0.06 20.03 -1.94
C VAL A 185 0.43 20.75 -3.20
N GLY A 186 -0.49 21.19 -4.05
CA GLY A 186 -0.19 22.05 -5.19
C GLY A 186 -0.43 23.52 -4.83
N ILE A 187 0.54 24.40 -5.07
CA ILE A 187 0.43 25.85 -4.92
C ILE A 187 0.67 26.52 -6.28
N TYR A 188 -0.37 27.07 -6.91
CA TYR A 188 -0.31 27.70 -8.23
C TYR A 188 -0.65 29.19 -8.09
N GLY A 189 0.38 30.03 -7.99
CA GLY A 189 0.23 31.39 -7.50
C GLY A 189 -0.46 31.39 -6.13
N ASN A 190 -1.61 32.07 -6.01
CA ASN A 190 -2.38 32.06 -4.76
C ASN A 190 -3.33 30.86 -4.61
N THR A 191 -3.45 30.00 -5.62
CA THR A 191 -4.40 28.87 -5.62
C THR A 191 -3.77 27.63 -5.00
N VAL A 192 -4.45 27.01 -4.06
CA VAL A 192 -4.00 25.77 -3.42
C VAL A 192 -4.91 24.61 -3.80
N ARG A 193 -4.30 23.44 -4.02
CA ARG A 193 -4.95 22.14 -4.23
C ARG A 193 -4.36 21.14 -3.25
N LEU A 194 -5.22 20.49 -2.46
CA LEU A 194 -4.89 19.24 -1.78
C LEU A 194 -5.20 18.07 -2.72
N VAL A 195 -4.26 17.13 -2.84
CA VAL A 195 -4.41 15.92 -3.66
C VAL A 195 -4.08 14.70 -2.81
N ARG A 196 -5.03 13.76 -2.71
CA ARG A 196 -4.82 12.45 -2.09
C ARG A 196 -4.60 11.42 -3.18
N PHE A 197 -3.53 10.64 -3.09
CA PHE A 197 -3.26 9.48 -3.92
C PHE A 197 -3.40 8.21 -3.10
N ASP A 198 -4.16 7.24 -3.60
CA ASP A 198 -4.11 5.85 -3.15
C ASP A 198 -3.87 4.92 -4.34
N HIS A 199 -4.04 3.60 -4.14
CA HIS A 199 -3.79 2.62 -5.19
C HIS A 199 -4.90 2.50 -6.25
N THR A 200 -6.04 3.19 -6.09
CA THR A 200 -7.09 3.22 -7.13
C THR A 200 -7.09 4.49 -7.96
N CYS A 201 -6.91 5.67 -7.34
CA CYS A 201 -7.02 6.95 -8.02
C CYS A 201 -6.41 8.11 -7.22
N ALA A 202 -6.44 9.31 -7.79
CA ALA A 202 -6.18 10.55 -7.08
C ALA A 202 -7.48 11.34 -6.89
N LEU A 203 -7.71 11.83 -5.66
CA LEU A 203 -8.78 12.75 -5.33
C LEU A 203 -8.24 14.17 -5.13
N VAL A 204 -8.80 15.11 -5.89
CA VAL A 204 -8.40 16.51 -5.92
C VAL A 204 -9.47 17.37 -5.24
N SER A 205 -9.07 18.17 -4.26
CA SER A 205 -9.93 19.15 -3.61
C SER A 205 -10.34 20.30 -4.55
N LYS A 206 -11.41 21.02 -4.20
CA LYS A 206 -11.73 22.33 -4.80
C LYS A 206 -10.57 23.32 -4.56
N PRO A 207 -10.35 24.30 -5.45
CA PRO A 207 -9.31 25.29 -5.23
C PRO A 207 -9.70 26.20 -4.05
N PHE A 208 -8.70 26.63 -3.28
CA PHE A 208 -8.84 27.65 -2.24
C PHE A 208 -7.62 28.58 -2.25
N TYR A 209 -7.67 29.72 -1.56
CA TYR A 209 -6.74 30.82 -1.84
C TYR A 209 -5.93 31.29 -0.63
N LEU A 210 -4.60 31.41 -0.78
CA LEU A 210 -3.70 31.90 0.27
C LEU A 210 -3.91 33.38 0.63
N THR A 211 -4.48 34.17 -0.27
CA THR A 211 -4.81 35.59 -0.03
C THR A 211 -6.00 35.76 0.92
N GLN A 212 -6.78 34.71 1.14
CA GLN A 212 -7.96 34.72 1.99
C GLN A 212 -7.63 34.07 3.33
N GLU A 213 -8.04 34.68 4.44
CA GLU A 213 -7.82 34.10 5.77
C GLU A 213 -8.41 32.69 5.89
N GLY A 214 -9.63 32.48 5.36
CA GLY A 214 -10.26 31.16 5.33
C GLY A 214 -9.44 30.12 4.56
N GLY A 215 -8.76 30.50 3.47
CA GLY A 215 -7.89 29.58 2.73
C GLY A 215 -6.62 29.22 3.49
N ARG A 216 -6.00 30.18 4.18
CA ARG A 216 -4.85 29.90 5.07
C ARG A 216 -5.26 29.00 6.23
N ARG A 217 -6.45 29.22 6.79
CA ARG A 217 -7.04 28.39 7.85
C ARG A 217 -7.31 26.96 7.38
N LEU A 218 -7.81 26.77 6.15
CA LEU A 218 -7.98 25.44 5.55
C LEU A 218 -6.64 24.71 5.37
N LEU A 219 -5.57 25.40 4.93
CA LEU A 219 -4.24 24.80 4.82
C LEU A 219 -3.67 24.42 6.19
N GLN A 220 -3.80 25.30 7.18
CA GLN A 220 -3.39 25.00 8.55
C GLN A 220 -4.17 23.81 9.14
N LYS A 221 -5.49 23.78 8.92
CA LYS A 221 -6.36 22.66 9.32
C LYS A 221 -5.92 21.34 8.67
N PHE A 222 -5.62 21.35 7.37
CA PHE A 222 -5.10 20.17 6.68
C PHE A 222 -3.79 19.67 7.32
N LEU A 223 -2.82 20.55 7.55
CA LEU A 223 -1.54 20.17 8.17
C LEU A 223 -1.71 19.69 9.61
N TRP A 224 -2.65 20.28 10.36
CA TRP A 224 -3.00 19.81 11.70
C TRP A 224 -3.56 18.39 11.65
N HIS A 225 -4.57 18.16 10.82
CA HIS A 225 -5.17 16.84 10.65
C HIS A 225 -4.15 15.81 10.17
N PHE A 226 -3.31 16.17 9.19
CA PHE A 226 -2.28 15.30 8.63
C PHE A 226 -1.29 14.80 9.69
N THR A 227 -0.98 15.61 10.70
CA THR A 227 -0.03 15.27 11.79
C THR A 227 -0.69 14.69 13.05
N HIS A 228 -2.02 14.62 13.09
CA HIS A 228 -2.81 14.08 14.19
C HIS A 228 -3.71 12.94 13.71
N PRO A 229 -3.14 11.86 13.15
CA PRO A 229 -3.95 10.76 12.62
C PRO A 229 -4.73 10.05 13.73
N VAL A 230 -5.94 9.59 13.38
CA VAL A 230 -6.73 8.68 14.24
C VAL A 230 -6.09 7.29 14.34
N VAL A 231 -5.50 6.82 13.23
CA VAL A 231 -4.85 5.50 13.11
C VAL A 231 -3.45 5.70 12.54
N GLY A 232 -2.47 4.99 13.10
CA GLY A 232 -1.05 5.16 12.78
C GLY A 232 -0.34 6.15 13.72
N ASN A 233 0.98 6.25 13.59
CA ASN A 233 1.81 6.95 14.58
C ASN A 233 2.11 8.41 14.21
N ASP A 234 2.63 8.65 13.00
CA ASP A 234 3.20 9.95 12.66
C ASP A 234 2.27 10.83 11.82
N ILE A 235 1.71 10.27 10.74
CA ILE A 235 0.92 11.01 9.75
C ILE A 235 -0.31 10.21 9.28
N VAL A 236 -1.30 10.91 8.73
CA VAL A 236 -2.42 10.27 8.02
C VAL A 236 -1.91 9.57 6.76
N GLY A 237 -2.37 8.34 6.55
CA GLY A 237 -1.98 7.48 5.43
C GLY A 237 -0.95 6.41 5.82
N ASN A 238 -0.36 6.50 7.02
CA ASN A 238 0.48 5.43 7.57
C ASN A 238 -0.31 4.13 7.70
N ASP A 239 0.28 3.01 7.26
CA ASP A 239 -0.20 1.68 7.58
C ASP A 239 0.08 1.37 9.07
N PRO A 240 -0.94 1.17 9.93
CA PRO A 240 -0.75 0.86 11.35
C PRO A 240 -0.09 -0.50 11.61
N THR A 241 -0.05 -1.38 10.61
CA THR A 241 0.59 -2.69 10.66
C THR A 241 2.07 -2.65 10.28
N VAL A 242 2.60 -1.49 9.87
CA VAL A 242 3.98 -1.31 9.41
C VAL A 242 4.75 -0.39 10.35
N MET A 243 5.97 -0.79 10.70
CA MET A 243 6.88 -0.05 11.56
C MET A 243 8.29 0.00 10.95
N LYS A 244 9.01 1.10 11.20
CA LYS A 244 10.43 1.21 10.82
C LYS A 244 11.27 0.26 11.68
N LEU A 245 12.29 -0.34 11.08
CA LEU A 245 13.29 -1.13 11.82
C LEU A 245 14.18 -0.21 12.65
N ASP A 246 14.36 -0.53 13.92
CA ASP A 246 15.38 0.09 14.75
C ASP A 246 16.73 -0.65 14.66
N ASP A 247 17.79 -0.07 15.23
CA ASP A 247 19.14 -0.67 15.19
C ASP A 247 19.19 -2.08 15.83
N ARG A 248 18.29 -2.38 16.77
CA ARG A 248 18.21 -3.69 17.43
C ARG A 248 17.54 -4.70 16.52
N ASP A 249 16.50 -4.30 15.78
CA ASP A 249 15.88 -5.13 14.75
C ASP A 249 16.91 -5.47 13.67
N GLN A 250 17.62 -4.47 13.15
CA GLN A 250 18.67 -4.66 12.14
C GLN A 250 19.76 -5.62 12.63
N LYS A 251 20.25 -5.43 13.87
CA LYS A 251 21.23 -6.34 14.46
C LYS A 251 20.68 -7.75 14.62
N TRP A 252 19.43 -7.89 15.06
CA TRP A 252 18.81 -9.18 15.26
C TRP A 252 18.66 -9.95 13.96
N ILE A 253 18.23 -9.31 12.87
CA ILE A 253 18.15 -9.92 11.53
C ILE A 253 19.52 -10.47 11.12
N LYS A 254 20.58 -9.66 11.21
CA LYS A 254 21.95 -10.08 10.85
C LYS A 254 22.40 -11.31 11.65
N ASP A 255 22.15 -11.31 12.96
CA ASP A 255 22.49 -12.43 13.83
C ASP A 255 21.70 -13.71 13.45
N GLU A 256 20.42 -13.61 13.11
CA GLU A 256 19.60 -14.78 12.73
C GLU A 256 20.01 -15.35 11.36
N LEU A 257 20.27 -14.50 10.37
CA LEU A 257 20.77 -14.93 9.06
C LEU A 257 22.13 -15.62 9.17
N GLN A 258 23.02 -15.07 10.01
CA GLN A 258 24.34 -15.67 10.26
C GLN A 258 24.22 -17.02 10.96
N LYS A 259 23.41 -17.13 12.02
CA LYS A 259 23.20 -18.41 12.73
C LYS A 259 22.52 -19.46 11.85
N GLY A 260 21.61 -19.04 10.98
CA GLY A 260 20.92 -19.89 10.01
C GLY A 260 21.82 -20.38 8.87
N GLY A 261 23.06 -19.89 8.77
CA GLY A 261 23.98 -20.28 7.70
C GLY A 261 23.51 -19.84 6.31
N VAL A 262 22.77 -18.73 6.23
CA VAL A 262 22.23 -18.21 4.96
C VAL A 262 23.39 -17.77 4.06
N LEU A 263 23.45 -18.32 2.86
CA LEU A 263 24.49 -17.97 1.88
C LEU A 263 24.35 -16.50 1.45
N HIS A 264 25.49 -15.82 1.29
CA HIS A 264 25.58 -14.43 0.82
C HIS A 264 24.71 -13.41 1.60
N TRP A 265 24.36 -13.70 2.86
CA TRP A 265 23.43 -12.88 3.63
C TRP A 265 23.86 -11.42 3.80
N GLN A 266 25.16 -11.12 3.72
CA GLN A 266 25.69 -9.76 3.78
C GLN A 266 25.16 -8.88 2.65
N ALA A 267 25.07 -9.44 1.42
CA ALA A 267 24.48 -8.73 0.28
C ALA A 267 22.98 -8.49 0.50
N HIS A 268 22.29 -9.41 1.20
CA HIS A 268 20.87 -9.27 1.49
C HIS A 268 20.54 -8.14 2.47
N VAL A 269 21.53 -7.60 3.20
CA VAL A 269 21.32 -6.59 4.25
C VAL A 269 22.01 -5.26 3.97
N GLU A 270 22.44 -5.02 2.73
CA GLU A 270 23.08 -3.75 2.33
C GLU A 270 22.15 -2.55 2.56
N GLU A 271 20.86 -2.70 2.22
CA GLU A 271 19.84 -1.67 2.38
C GLU A 271 18.91 -1.93 3.58
N ILE A 272 19.36 -2.68 4.60
CA ILE A 272 18.51 -3.13 5.73
C ILE A 272 17.79 -2.00 6.47
N ALA A 273 18.36 -0.79 6.49
CA ALA A 273 17.74 0.39 7.10
C ALA A 273 16.45 0.83 6.39
N LYS A 274 16.22 0.38 5.15
CA LYS A 274 14.98 0.59 4.38
C LYS A 274 13.93 -0.51 4.61
N GLY A 275 14.28 -1.54 5.38
CA GLY A 275 13.38 -2.62 5.78
C GLY A 275 12.34 -2.17 6.81
N ARG A 276 11.41 -3.09 7.14
CA ARG A 276 10.26 -2.81 8.01
C ARG A 276 9.94 -3.99 8.92
N ARG A 277 9.35 -3.71 10.07
CA ARG A 277 8.57 -4.68 10.82
C ARG A 277 7.12 -4.59 10.35
N VAL A 278 6.49 -5.72 10.08
CA VAL A 278 5.17 -5.81 9.45
C VAL A 278 4.33 -6.84 10.19
N GLU A 279 3.09 -6.49 10.53
CA GLU A 279 2.11 -7.43 11.08
C GLU A 279 1.37 -8.09 9.91
N VAL A 280 1.45 -9.41 9.80
CA VAL A 280 0.79 -10.20 8.76
C VAL A 280 -0.46 -10.82 9.36
N TYR A 281 -1.64 -10.38 8.91
CA TYR A 281 -2.89 -11.03 9.28
C TYR A 281 -3.02 -12.37 8.57
N ASP A 282 -3.18 -13.44 9.35
CA ASP A 282 -3.40 -14.78 8.86
C ASP A 282 -4.89 -15.12 8.90
N GLU A 283 -5.53 -15.13 7.72
CA GLU A 283 -6.97 -15.41 7.59
C GLU A 283 -7.36 -16.76 8.19
N LYS A 284 -6.47 -17.75 8.07
CA LYS A 284 -6.75 -19.11 8.56
C LYS A 284 -6.88 -19.17 10.08
N THR A 285 -6.09 -18.37 10.79
CA THR A 285 -6.02 -18.42 12.26
C THR A 285 -6.56 -17.16 12.94
N GLY A 286 -6.95 -16.13 12.18
CA GLY A 286 -7.41 -14.84 12.69
C GLY A 286 -6.34 -14.04 13.43
N ARG A 287 -5.06 -14.41 13.31
CA ARG A 287 -3.95 -13.85 14.10
C ARG A 287 -3.06 -12.94 13.26
N CYS A 288 -2.49 -11.93 13.91
CA CYS A 288 -1.38 -11.17 13.35
C CYS A 288 -0.05 -11.82 13.73
N VAL A 289 0.73 -12.22 12.72
CA VAL A 289 2.08 -12.77 12.87
C VAL A 289 3.10 -11.69 12.48
N PRO A 290 4.04 -11.33 13.35
CA PRO A 290 4.99 -10.28 13.03
C PRO A 290 6.16 -10.80 12.19
N TYR A 291 6.53 -10.03 11.18
CA TYR A 291 7.65 -10.29 10.28
C TYR A 291 8.58 -9.09 10.20
N LEU A 292 9.87 -9.35 10.01
CA LEU A 292 10.86 -8.33 9.65
C LEU A 292 11.24 -8.53 8.19
N VAL A 293 10.88 -7.56 7.34
CA VAL A 293 11.33 -7.51 5.95
C VAL A 293 12.59 -6.68 5.83
N TYR A 294 13.60 -7.22 5.13
CA TYR A 294 14.96 -6.68 5.18
C TYR A 294 15.62 -6.47 3.82
N GLN A 295 15.07 -7.04 2.75
CA GLN A 295 15.54 -6.84 1.39
C GLN A 295 14.35 -6.80 0.44
N LEU A 296 14.22 -5.73 -0.35
CA LEU A 296 13.25 -5.67 -1.44
C LEU A 296 13.84 -6.44 -2.64
N LEU A 297 13.11 -7.43 -3.14
CA LEU A 297 13.51 -8.28 -4.26
C LEU A 297 12.83 -7.86 -5.57
N ASP A 298 11.60 -7.37 -5.50
CA ASP A 298 10.87 -6.89 -6.66
C ASP A 298 9.86 -5.81 -6.28
N VAL A 299 9.61 -4.87 -7.19
CA VAL A 299 8.66 -3.78 -7.01
C VAL A 299 8.02 -3.36 -8.33
N ASN A 300 6.69 -3.28 -8.32
CA ASN A 300 5.96 -2.63 -9.39
C ASN A 300 5.94 -1.11 -9.17
N GLY A 301 6.67 -0.39 -10.02
CA GLY A 301 6.78 1.08 -9.97
C GLY A 301 5.55 1.87 -10.45
N ARG A 302 4.39 1.23 -10.69
CA ARG A 302 3.11 1.88 -11.06
C ARG A 302 2.18 2.04 -9.86
N LEU A 303 1.68 3.25 -9.65
CA LEU A 303 0.81 3.68 -8.55
C LEU A 303 -0.60 3.08 -8.63
N PHE A 304 -1.28 3.21 -9.77
CA PHE A 304 -2.68 2.77 -9.95
C PHE A 304 -2.79 1.34 -10.49
N SER A 305 -1.90 0.49 -9.99
CA SER A 305 -1.73 -0.90 -10.43
C SER A 305 -1.90 -1.84 -9.24
N ARG A 306 -1.40 -3.08 -9.39
CA ARG A 306 -1.24 -3.98 -8.25
C ARG A 306 -0.21 -3.49 -7.25
N ALA A 307 0.69 -2.58 -7.65
CA ALA A 307 1.75 -2.03 -6.81
C ALA A 307 2.49 -3.11 -6.00
N THR A 308 2.71 -4.28 -6.63
CA THR A 308 3.27 -5.46 -5.99
C THR A 308 4.66 -5.15 -5.43
N THR A 309 4.93 -5.58 -4.20
CA THR A 309 6.30 -5.63 -3.66
C THR A 309 6.59 -7.01 -3.11
N VAL A 310 7.80 -7.50 -3.38
CA VAL A 310 8.28 -8.80 -2.91
C VAL A 310 9.52 -8.56 -2.04
N TRP A 311 9.50 -9.09 -0.83
CA TRP A 311 10.56 -8.88 0.15
C TRP A 311 11.10 -10.20 0.67
N ARG A 312 12.41 -10.24 0.98
CA ARG A 312 12.90 -11.23 1.95
C ARG A 312 12.43 -10.84 3.35
N ALA A 313 11.94 -11.83 4.07
CA ALA A 313 11.35 -11.70 5.38
C ALA A 313 11.87 -12.78 6.33
N ILE A 314 11.85 -12.50 7.63
CA ILE A 314 11.94 -13.50 8.70
C ILE A 314 10.85 -13.25 9.74
N GLU A 315 10.27 -14.32 10.28
CA GLU A 315 9.32 -14.22 11.40
C GLU A 315 10.01 -13.54 12.59
N ASP A 316 9.38 -12.54 13.21
CA ASP A 316 9.88 -11.92 14.43
C ASP A 316 9.53 -12.79 15.64
N THR A 317 10.43 -13.74 15.94
CA THR A 317 10.25 -14.72 17.01
C THR A 317 10.57 -14.19 18.41
N ARG A 318 10.85 -12.89 18.53
CA ARG A 318 11.14 -12.25 19.82
C ARG A 318 9.86 -12.11 20.63
N ILE A 319 9.99 -12.23 21.94
CA ILE A 319 8.88 -12.14 22.89
C ILE A 319 8.92 -10.79 23.61
N TRP A 320 7.74 -10.25 23.90
CA TRP A 320 7.62 -9.00 24.65
C TRP A 320 7.85 -9.26 26.15
N LYS A 321 8.89 -8.66 26.73
CA LYS A 321 9.18 -8.70 28.17
C LYS A 321 9.61 -7.32 28.66
N ASN A 322 8.97 -6.84 29.73
CA ASN A 322 9.27 -5.56 30.37
C ASN A 322 9.30 -4.37 29.39
N GLY A 323 8.31 -4.30 28.49
CA GLY A 323 8.19 -3.21 27.52
C GLY A 323 9.20 -3.26 26.37
N ARG A 324 9.85 -4.40 26.14
CA ARG A 324 10.85 -4.57 25.06
C ARG A 324 10.73 -5.95 24.41
N LEU A 325 11.01 -6.02 23.10
CA LEU A 325 11.24 -7.28 22.42
C LEU A 325 12.59 -7.87 22.85
N VAL A 326 12.55 -9.10 23.35
CA VAL A 326 13.74 -9.86 23.73
C VAL A 326 13.73 -11.22 23.06
N ARG A 327 14.90 -11.79 22.84
CA ARG A 327 15.02 -13.15 22.29
C ARG A 327 14.26 -14.16 23.16
N ASP A 328 13.49 -15.01 22.51
CA ASP A 328 12.95 -16.19 23.16
C ASP A 328 14.06 -17.23 23.34
N ARG A 329 14.43 -17.50 24.60
CA ARG A 329 15.48 -18.47 24.93
C ARG A 329 15.04 -19.92 24.73
N SER A 330 13.73 -20.16 24.55
CA SER A 330 13.20 -21.50 24.30
C SER A 330 13.40 -21.94 22.84
N ARG A 331 13.38 -20.99 21.88
CA ARG A 331 13.69 -21.26 20.48
C ARG A 331 15.19 -21.41 20.28
N LYS A 332 15.60 -22.59 19.80
CA LYS A 332 16.99 -22.93 19.47
C LYS A 332 17.29 -22.82 17.97
N THR A 333 16.28 -22.93 17.13
CA THR A 333 16.40 -22.83 15.68
C THR A 333 16.34 -21.36 15.25
N PRO A 334 17.26 -20.91 14.39
CA PRO A 334 17.20 -19.58 13.79
C PRO A 334 15.90 -19.36 13.01
N ALA A 335 15.48 -18.11 12.89
CA ALA A 335 14.35 -17.77 12.01
C ALA A 335 14.69 -18.10 10.54
N LYS A 336 13.81 -18.84 9.88
CA LYS A 336 13.98 -19.23 8.47
C LYS A 336 13.68 -18.03 7.55
N PRO A 337 14.54 -17.73 6.56
CA PRO A 337 14.20 -16.77 5.50
C PRO A 337 12.99 -17.23 4.70
N GLN A 338 12.06 -16.31 4.49
CA GLN A 338 10.81 -16.49 3.75
C GLN A 338 10.63 -15.29 2.81
N ILE A 339 9.61 -15.37 1.95
CA ILE A 339 9.24 -14.27 1.04
C ILE A 339 7.93 -13.66 1.50
N MET A 340 7.90 -12.34 1.68
CA MET A 340 6.65 -11.59 1.86
C MET A 340 6.27 -10.93 0.55
N LYS A 341 5.05 -11.20 0.07
CA LYS A 341 4.46 -10.54 -1.10
C LYS A 341 3.30 -9.66 -0.65
N GLU A 342 3.33 -8.41 -1.08
CA GLU A 342 2.24 -7.44 -0.89
C GLU A 342 1.69 -7.03 -2.26
N ALA A 343 0.36 -6.88 -2.37
CA ALA A 343 -0.27 -6.41 -3.60
C ALA A 343 -1.66 -5.79 -3.35
N TRP A 344 -2.06 -4.89 -4.25
CA TRP A 344 -3.38 -4.25 -4.28
C TRP A 344 -4.26 -4.88 -5.36
N ARG A 345 -5.03 -5.88 -4.95
CA ARG A 345 -5.93 -6.67 -5.80
C ARG A 345 -7.19 -5.87 -6.15
N GLN A 346 -7.62 -5.88 -7.41
CA GLN A 346 -8.95 -5.38 -7.77
C GLN A 346 -10.05 -6.25 -7.15
N LEU A 347 -11.12 -5.66 -6.62
CA LEU A 347 -12.15 -6.42 -5.90
C LEU A 347 -12.83 -7.52 -6.74
N VAL A 348 -12.83 -7.42 -8.07
CA VAL A 348 -13.38 -8.43 -9.00
C VAL A 348 -12.49 -9.66 -9.21
N ARG A 349 -11.26 -9.66 -8.71
CA ARG A 349 -10.33 -10.80 -8.85
C ARG A 349 -10.39 -11.68 -7.61
N THR A 350 -10.23 -12.99 -7.74
CA THR A 350 -10.02 -13.85 -6.57
C THR A 350 -8.69 -13.52 -5.89
N ALA A 351 -8.65 -13.53 -4.56
CA ALA A 351 -7.42 -13.31 -3.80
C ALA A 351 -6.40 -14.44 -4.02
N GLU A 352 -5.12 -14.08 -4.07
CA GLU A 352 -4.03 -15.04 -4.32
C GLU A 352 -3.99 -16.12 -3.22
N SER A 353 -4.26 -15.73 -1.96
CA SER A 353 -4.34 -16.63 -0.81
C SER A 353 -5.32 -17.79 -1.04
N LYS A 354 -6.44 -17.57 -1.74
CA LYS A 354 -7.45 -18.60 -2.01
C LYS A 354 -6.94 -19.71 -2.93
N PHE A 355 -6.03 -19.40 -3.85
CA PHE A 355 -5.40 -20.43 -4.67
C PHE A 355 -4.49 -21.30 -3.80
N TYR A 356 -3.68 -20.69 -2.94
CA TYR A 356 -2.82 -21.43 -2.02
C TYR A 356 -3.62 -22.26 -1.00
N GLU A 357 -4.74 -21.73 -0.48
CA GLU A 357 -5.66 -22.48 0.39
C GLU A 357 -6.17 -23.74 -0.30
N ARG A 358 -6.65 -23.64 -1.55
CA ARG A 358 -7.14 -24.79 -2.32
C ARG A 358 -6.03 -25.80 -2.63
N LEU A 359 -4.84 -25.33 -3.00
CA LEU A 359 -3.68 -26.19 -3.20
C LEU A 359 -3.31 -26.92 -1.90
N ASN A 360 -3.30 -26.22 -0.76
CA ASN A 360 -3.01 -26.80 0.55
C ASN A 360 -4.07 -27.81 1.00
N ALA A 361 -5.34 -27.61 0.66
CA ALA A 361 -6.44 -28.51 1.00
C ALA A 361 -6.43 -29.80 0.16
N ARG A 362 -5.95 -29.74 -1.09
CA ARG A 362 -6.06 -30.85 -2.06
C ARG A 362 -4.72 -31.56 -2.33
N ILE A 363 -3.59 -30.97 -1.96
CA ILE A 363 -2.24 -31.52 -2.19
C ILE A 363 -1.51 -31.62 -0.86
N THR A 364 -1.25 -32.85 -0.44
CA THR A 364 -0.48 -33.17 0.78
C THR A 364 0.96 -32.67 0.68
N SER A 365 1.60 -32.45 1.83
CA SER A 365 3.00 -32.02 1.90
C SER A 365 3.95 -33.03 1.23
N GLU A 366 3.63 -34.31 1.31
CA GLU A 366 4.43 -35.39 0.72
C GLU A 366 4.31 -35.41 -0.81
N GLU A 367 3.17 -35.04 -1.36
CA GLU A 367 2.92 -35.02 -2.81
C GLU A 367 3.36 -33.71 -3.45
N ARG A 368 3.50 -32.64 -2.66
CA ARG A 368 3.88 -31.33 -3.15
C ARG A 368 5.22 -31.35 -3.86
N TYR A 369 5.20 -30.92 -5.11
CA TYR A 369 6.37 -30.92 -5.98
C TYR A 369 6.29 -29.74 -6.94
N GLY A 370 7.36 -28.95 -7.05
CA GLY A 370 7.42 -27.85 -8.01
C GLY A 370 6.40 -26.73 -7.79
N LEU A 371 5.82 -26.61 -6.59
CA LEU A 371 4.85 -25.59 -6.21
C LEU A 371 5.31 -24.85 -4.96
N ALA A 372 5.20 -23.52 -4.97
CA ALA A 372 5.42 -22.70 -3.79
C ALA A 372 4.39 -22.97 -2.68
N THR A 373 4.81 -22.81 -1.43
CA THR A 373 3.96 -22.98 -0.24
C THR A 373 3.71 -21.65 0.45
N MET A 374 2.43 -21.29 0.63
CA MET A 374 2.04 -20.19 1.52
C MET A 374 2.01 -20.67 2.98
N VAL A 375 2.63 -19.89 3.86
CA VAL A 375 2.73 -20.14 5.31
C VAL A 375 1.54 -19.51 6.04
N CYS A 376 1.32 -18.23 5.79
CA CYS A 376 0.26 -17.44 6.39
C CYS A 376 -0.02 -16.19 5.55
N GLY A 377 -1.10 -15.49 5.85
CA GLY A 377 -1.46 -14.24 5.20
C GLY A 377 -2.92 -14.21 4.75
N GLY A 378 -3.25 -13.22 3.92
CA GLY A 378 -4.58 -13.07 3.36
C GLY A 378 -4.82 -11.69 2.77
N ASP A 379 -6.10 -11.36 2.62
CA ASP A 379 -6.63 -10.08 2.19
C ASP A 379 -7.00 -9.21 3.41
N LEU A 380 -6.05 -8.36 3.78
CA LEU A 380 -6.19 -7.45 4.91
C LEU A 380 -7.30 -6.42 4.69
N GLY A 381 -7.54 -6.03 3.43
CA GLY A 381 -8.65 -5.14 3.08
C GLY A 381 -10.02 -5.76 3.29
N GLU A 382 -10.21 -7.04 2.97
CA GLU A 382 -11.47 -7.75 3.26
C GLU A 382 -11.70 -7.91 4.76
N PHE A 383 -10.65 -8.24 5.53
CA PHE A 383 -10.73 -8.25 6.99
C PHE A 383 -11.17 -6.89 7.55
N GLU A 384 -10.55 -5.80 7.12
CA GLU A 384 -10.89 -4.45 7.60
C GLU A 384 -12.33 -4.05 7.21
N VAL A 385 -12.79 -4.40 6.00
CA VAL A 385 -14.17 -4.15 5.57
C VAL A 385 -15.18 -4.92 6.41
N ARG A 386 -14.91 -6.20 6.75
CA ARG A 386 -15.78 -6.97 7.64
C ARG A 386 -15.91 -6.29 9.00
N TRP A 387 -14.77 -5.87 9.57
CA TRP A 387 -14.75 -5.16 10.84
C TRP A 387 -15.50 -3.81 10.78
N TRP A 388 -15.30 -3.04 9.71
CA TRP A 388 -16.00 -1.78 9.50
C TRP A 388 -17.53 -1.95 9.36
N LYS A 389 -17.98 -2.91 8.55
CA LYS A 389 -19.42 -3.20 8.38
C LYS A 389 -20.08 -3.67 9.67
N GLU A 390 -19.40 -4.53 10.41
CA GLU A 390 -19.87 -5.03 11.68
C GLU A 390 -19.98 -3.91 12.73
N THR A 391 -19.03 -2.98 12.74
CA THR A 391 -19.09 -1.76 13.57
C THR A 391 -20.32 -0.90 13.22
N ASP A 392 -20.57 -0.68 11.93
CA ASP A 392 -21.73 0.09 11.47
C ASP A 392 -23.06 -0.59 11.85
N ARG A 393 -23.14 -1.92 11.71
CA ARG A 393 -24.29 -2.72 12.17
C ARG A 393 -24.56 -2.52 13.67
N ARG A 394 -23.52 -2.69 14.51
CA ARG A 394 -23.62 -2.49 15.98
C ARG A 394 -24.11 -1.09 16.35
N ARG A 395 -23.62 -0.05 15.67
CA ARG A 395 -24.04 1.35 15.90
C ARG A 395 -25.50 1.59 15.52
N LYS A 396 -25.96 1.01 14.40
CA LYS A 396 -27.36 1.09 13.96
C LYS A 396 -28.31 0.38 14.92
N GLU A 397 -27.94 -0.79 15.42
CA GLU A 397 -28.72 -1.52 16.43
C GLU A 397 -28.82 -0.78 17.76
N ALA A 398 -27.71 -0.21 18.25
CA ALA A 398 -27.73 0.63 19.45
C ALA A 398 -28.65 1.86 19.27
N SER A 399 -28.62 2.49 18.10
CA SER A 399 -29.48 3.63 17.77
C SER A 399 -30.96 3.25 17.64
N ALA A 400 -31.27 2.05 17.13
CA ALA A 400 -32.64 1.53 17.06
C ALA A 400 -33.20 1.12 18.43
N SER A 401 -32.34 0.59 19.32
CA SER A 401 -32.73 0.18 20.68
C SER A 401 -32.96 1.35 21.65
N SER A 402 -32.35 2.52 21.39
CA SER A 402 -32.50 3.73 22.21
C SER A 402 -33.73 4.59 21.87
N HIS A 403 -34.57 4.18 20.91
CA HIS A 403 -35.88 4.79 20.66
C HIS A 403 -37.02 4.18 21.51
N ALA A 404 -36.71 3.24 22.42
CA ALA A 404 -37.59 2.84 23.51
C ALA A 404 -37.13 3.55 24.80
N ASP A 405 -37.84 4.62 25.16
CA ASP A 405 -37.75 5.40 26.40
C ASP A 405 -36.36 5.90 26.83
N ILE A 406 -36.04 7.17 26.50
CA ILE A 406 -35.36 8.16 27.38
C ILE A 406 -35.34 9.54 26.68
N ILE A 407 -35.65 10.58 27.46
CA ILE A 407 -35.61 12.01 27.10
C ILE A 407 -34.16 12.44 26.76
N PRO A 408 -33.92 13.24 25.71
CA PRO A 408 -32.56 13.61 25.30
C PRO A 408 -31.98 14.72 26.18
N GLU A 409 -31.04 14.36 27.05
CA GLU A 409 -30.03 15.31 27.57
C GLU A 409 -28.63 14.86 27.10
N ASP A 410 -27.95 15.78 26.40
CA ASP A 410 -26.53 15.82 26.05
C ASP A 410 -25.84 14.52 25.58
N VAL A 411 -25.94 14.26 24.26
CA VAL A 411 -24.98 13.39 23.56
C VAL A 411 -23.76 14.23 23.17
N SER A 412 -22.97 14.66 24.16
CA SER A 412 -21.71 15.38 23.96
C SER A 412 -20.57 14.78 24.77
N ALA A 413 -20.32 13.47 24.66
CA ALA A 413 -19.06 12.86 25.15
C ALA A 413 -18.85 11.42 24.70
N ALA A 414 -18.62 11.17 23.40
CA ALA A 414 -17.78 10.06 23.00
C ALA A 414 -16.37 10.63 22.79
N GLY A 415 -15.57 10.65 23.85
CA GLY A 415 -14.21 11.19 23.82
C GLY A 415 -13.34 10.44 22.79
N PRO A 416 -12.32 11.09 22.21
CA PRO A 416 -11.43 10.43 21.27
C PRO A 416 -10.70 9.29 21.99
N SER A 417 -10.91 8.07 21.50
CA SER A 417 -10.09 6.91 21.84
C SER A 417 -8.61 7.29 21.72
N ASN A 418 -7.86 7.09 22.80
CA ASN A 418 -6.44 7.40 22.88
C ASN A 418 -5.70 6.82 21.64
N PRO A 419 -4.94 7.58 20.83
CA PRO A 419 -4.37 7.10 19.56
C PRO A 419 -3.50 5.85 19.72
N GLY A 420 -2.80 5.74 20.85
CA GLY A 420 -2.00 4.57 21.21
C GLY A 420 -2.82 3.33 21.59
N LEU A 421 -4.14 3.43 21.75
CA LEU A 421 -5.05 2.29 21.91
C LEU A 421 -5.53 1.80 20.53
N SER A 422 -5.86 2.70 19.60
CA SER A 422 -6.37 2.35 18.27
C SER A 422 -5.32 1.63 17.41
N SER A 423 -4.04 2.02 17.47
CA SER A 423 -2.96 1.30 16.78
C SER A 423 -2.69 -0.10 17.33
N ARG A 424 -2.96 -0.34 18.63
CA ARG A 424 -2.82 -1.67 19.26
C ARG A 424 -3.85 -2.67 18.75
N LEU A 425 -4.97 -2.21 18.20
CA LEU A 425 -5.97 -3.09 17.60
C LEU A 425 -5.46 -3.75 16.30
N PHE A 426 -4.43 -3.18 15.69
CA PHE A 426 -3.81 -3.67 14.45
C PHE A 426 -2.46 -4.37 14.68
N SER A 427 -1.99 -4.50 15.94
CA SER A 427 -0.67 -5.05 16.26
C SER A 427 -0.71 -6.21 17.26
N SER A 428 0.18 -7.18 17.06
CA SER A 428 0.47 -8.24 18.03
C SER A 428 1.26 -7.75 19.25
N ILE A 429 1.88 -6.55 19.19
CA ILE A 429 2.66 -5.99 20.30
C ILE A 429 1.75 -5.43 21.40
N GLY A 430 1.90 -5.94 22.62
CA GLY A 430 1.29 -5.36 23.82
C GLY A 430 -0.17 -5.73 24.06
N SER A 431 -0.73 -6.64 23.25
CA SER A 431 -2.01 -7.26 23.56
C SER A 431 -1.78 -8.44 24.52
N SER A 432 -1.95 -8.20 25.83
CA SER A 432 -2.21 -9.27 26.80
C SER A 432 -3.49 -10.07 26.47
N THR A 433 -4.21 -9.64 25.44
CA THR A 433 -5.48 -10.14 24.93
C THR A 433 -5.41 -10.56 23.46
N SER A 434 -4.22 -10.77 22.87
CA SER A 434 -4.16 -11.51 21.60
C SER A 434 -4.72 -12.89 21.94
N PRO A 435 -5.86 -13.32 21.38
CA PRO A 435 -6.50 -14.54 21.83
C PRO A 435 -5.48 -15.68 21.76
N LEU A 436 -5.17 -16.26 22.93
CA LEU A 436 -4.57 -17.59 22.91
C LEU A 436 -5.47 -18.45 22.02
N ALA A 437 -4.87 -19.32 21.21
CA ALA A 437 -5.52 -20.02 20.09
C ALA A 437 -6.77 -20.80 20.53
N SER A 438 -6.90 -21.03 21.83
CA SER A 438 -7.95 -21.78 22.50
C SER A 438 -9.28 -21.04 22.70
N SER A 439 -9.42 -19.75 22.38
CA SER A 439 -10.64 -18.98 22.72
C SER A 439 -11.41 -18.37 21.53
N ILE A 440 -11.05 -18.68 20.28
CA ILE A 440 -11.85 -18.29 19.11
C ILE A 440 -12.47 -19.55 18.50
N GLU A 441 -13.80 -19.68 18.58
CA GLU A 441 -14.54 -20.82 18.04
C GLU A 441 -14.51 -20.88 16.50
N SER A 442 -14.31 -19.74 15.82
CA SER A 442 -14.20 -19.64 14.35
C SER A 442 -13.16 -18.59 13.93
N PRO A 443 -11.87 -18.95 13.85
CA PRO A 443 -10.79 -18.00 13.60
C PRO A 443 -10.88 -17.25 12.26
N GLN A 444 -11.49 -17.86 11.24
CA GLN A 444 -11.69 -17.27 9.92
C GLN A 444 -12.70 -16.11 9.94
N ASP A 445 -13.66 -16.16 10.86
CA ASP A 445 -14.72 -15.16 11.05
C ASP A 445 -14.43 -14.19 12.19
N TYR A 446 -13.20 -14.21 12.70
CA TYR A 446 -12.81 -13.30 13.76
C TYR A 446 -12.95 -11.84 13.32
N ILE A 447 -13.76 -11.09 14.06
CA ILE A 447 -13.88 -9.64 13.95
C ILE A 447 -13.64 -9.06 15.34
N PRO A 448 -12.79 -8.00 15.47
CA PRO A 448 -12.59 -7.35 16.76
C PRO A 448 -13.90 -6.86 17.40
N SER A 449 -13.98 -6.97 18.73
CA SER A 449 -15.11 -6.45 19.50
C SER A 449 -15.12 -4.92 19.59
N ALA A 450 -13.94 -4.30 19.53
CA ALA A 450 -13.80 -2.85 19.49
C ALA A 450 -14.39 -2.28 18.20
N ASP A 451 -14.92 -1.07 18.26
CA ASP A 451 -15.38 -0.34 17.09
C ASP A 451 -14.23 -0.01 16.14
N PHE A 452 -14.50 -0.14 14.84
CA PHE A 452 -13.60 0.37 13.81
C PHE A 452 -13.50 1.91 13.90
N PRO A 453 -12.28 2.47 13.96
CA PRO A 453 -12.07 3.86 14.37
C PRO A 453 -12.22 4.90 13.25
N LEU A 454 -12.28 4.49 11.97
CA LEU A 454 -12.33 5.40 10.83
C LEU A 454 -13.68 5.37 10.12
N LEU A 455 -13.96 6.42 9.35
CA LEU A 455 -15.18 6.50 8.52
C LEU A 455 -15.19 5.45 7.41
N TYR A 456 -14.02 5.12 6.86
CA TYR A 456 -13.85 4.14 5.79
C TYR A 456 -12.58 3.30 6.06
N PRO A 457 -12.56 2.04 5.59
CA PRO A 457 -11.36 1.21 5.57
C PRO A 457 -10.20 1.87 4.82
N GLN A 458 -8.96 1.51 5.17
CA GLN A 458 -7.75 2.03 4.52
C GLN A 458 -7.01 0.96 3.70
N HIS A 459 -7.03 -0.31 4.11
CA HIS A 459 -6.48 -1.45 3.38
C HIS A 459 -7.41 -1.94 2.26
N GLN A 460 -8.65 -1.46 2.21
CA GLN A 460 -9.44 -1.45 1.00
C GLN A 460 -9.66 0.01 0.57
N THR A 461 -9.29 0.35 -0.66
CA THR A 461 -9.51 1.70 -1.17
C THR A 461 -11.01 2.01 -1.26
N ASN A 462 -11.37 3.28 -1.03
CA ASN A 462 -12.76 3.76 -1.12
C ASN A 462 -12.90 5.02 -2.00
N SER A 463 -11.80 5.50 -2.58
CA SER A 463 -11.79 6.79 -3.26
C SER A 463 -12.70 6.85 -4.48
N TRP A 464 -12.80 5.74 -5.21
CA TRP A 464 -13.66 5.65 -6.39
C TRP A 464 -15.13 5.73 -5.99
N ARG A 465 -15.53 5.00 -4.94
CA ARG A 465 -16.90 5.02 -4.40
C ARG A 465 -17.29 6.37 -3.83
N LEU A 466 -16.34 7.08 -3.20
CA LEU A 466 -16.60 8.42 -2.65
C LEU A 466 -17.03 9.45 -3.69
N VAL A 467 -16.64 9.29 -4.95
CA VAL A 467 -16.96 10.26 -6.03
C VAL A 467 -17.88 9.71 -7.12
N HIS A 468 -18.03 8.39 -7.23
CA HIS A 468 -18.87 7.75 -8.27
C HIS A 468 -19.92 6.78 -7.72
N GLU A 469 -20.13 6.80 -6.40
CA GLU A 469 -21.05 5.88 -5.69
C GLU A 469 -20.66 4.40 -5.93
N ASP A 470 -21.57 3.47 -5.62
CA ASP A 470 -21.31 2.04 -5.77
C ASP A 470 -21.29 1.55 -7.24
N LYS A 471 -21.57 2.42 -8.22
CA LYS A 471 -21.64 2.08 -9.66
C LYS A 471 -20.32 1.55 -10.24
N ASN A 472 -19.19 1.70 -9.54
CA ASN A 472 -17.87 1.28 -10.01
C ASN A 472 -17.00 0.66 -8.91
N TRP A 473 -17.63 -0.06 -7.97
CA TRP A 473 -16.94 -0.70 -6.84
C TRP A 473 -15.76 -1.59 -7.26
N HIS A 474 -15.81 -2.20 -8.45
CA HIS A 474 -14.78 -3.08 -9.01
C HIS A 474 -13.42 -2.39 -9.25
N ARG A 475 -13.40 -1.05 -9.30
CA ARG A 475 -12.17 -0.26 -9.44
C ARG A 475 -11.42 -0.09 -8.13
N GLU A 476 -12.09 -0.31 -7.00
CA GLU A 476 -11.43 -0.34 -5.72
C GLU A 476 -10.46 -1.52 -5.64
N ARG A 477 -9.50 -1.40 -4.73
CA ARG A 477 -8.47 -2.39 -4.51
C ARG A 477 -8.40 -2.79 -3.04
N SER A 478 -8.14 -4.06 -2.80
CA SER A 478 -7.91 -4.65 -1.49
C SER A 478 -6.43 -4.99 -1.34
N HIS A 479 -5.84 -4.61 -0.21
CA HIS A 479 -4.46 -4.89 0.13
C HIS A 479 -4.34 -6.33 0.63
N MET A 480 -3.52 -7.11 -0.06
CA MET A 480 -3.16 -8.48 0.31
C MET A 480 -1.72 -8.51 0.82
N ARG A 481 -1.48 -9.38 1.81
CA ARG A 481 -0.15 -9.66 2.33
C ARG A 481 -0.04 -11.16 2.62
N ILE A 482 0.89 -11.83 1.95
CA ILE A 482 1.11 -13.27 2.10
C ILE A 482 2.59 -13.59 2.34
N ILE A 483 2.84 -14.65 3.10
CA ILE A 483 4.17 -15.20 3.35
C ILE A 483 4.30 -16.52 2.61
N ILE A 484 5.33 -16.61 1.78
CA ILE A 484 5.72 -17.80 1.03
C ILE A 484 6.97 -18.40 1.68
N ASP A 485 6.93 -19.70 1.95
CA ASP A 485 8.01 -20.44 2.62
C ASP A 485 9.21 -20.66 1.70
N ASP A 486 8.94 -20.79 0.40
CA ASP A 486 9.93 -21.12 -0.61
C ASP A 486 10.67 -19.86 -1.07
N VAL A 487 11.98 -19.87 -0.83
CA VAL A 487 12.92 -18.87 -1.32
C VAL A 487 13.63 -19.43 -2.54
N GLY A 488 13.66 -18.65 -3.61
CA GLY A 488 14.36 -19.02 -4.83
C GLY A 488 14.94 -17.83 -5.55
N ARG A 489 15.85 -18.13 -6.47
CA ARG A 489 16.46 -17.18 -7.39
C ARG A 489 15.79 -17.25 -8.77
N PRO A 490 15.81 -16.14 -9.54
CA PRO A 490 15.23 -16.11 -10.88
C PRO A 490 15.74 -17.23 -11.77
N LEU A 491 14.87 -17.74 -12.66
CA LEU A 491 15.24 -18.77 -13.63
C LEU A 491 16.42 -18.34 -14.52
N THR A 492 16.62 -17.04 -14.72
CA THR A 492 17.71 -16.46 -15.53
C THR A 492 19.09 -16.56 -14.91
N GLU A 493 19.19 -16.86 -13.61
CA GLU A 493 20.46 -16.96 -12.88
C GLU A 493 21.00 -18.39 -12.85
N PHE A 494 20.50 -19.29 -13.68
CA PHE A 494 20.88 -20.71 -13.69
C PHE A 494 22.41 -20.90 -13.84
N ASP A 495 22.96 -21.88 -13.12
CA ASP A 495 24.40 -22.22 -13.15
C ASP A 495 24.73 -23.17 -14.31
N SER A 496 23.72 -23.89 -14.82
CA SER A 496 23.89 -24.80 -15.96
C SER A 496 22.58 -25.01 -16.72
N THR A 497 22.67 -25.36 -18.01
CA THR A 497 21.49 -25.74 -18.81
C THR A 497 20.72 -26.91 -18.19
N LEU A 498 21.42 -27.81 -17.48
CA LEU A 498 20.78 -28.91 -16.77
C LEU A 498 19.88 -28.40 -15.64
N GLU A 499 20.35 -27.42 -14.85
CA GLU A 499 19.57 -26.80 -13.78
C GLU A 499 18.35 -26.08 -14.36
N LEU A 500 18.54 -25.29 -15.41
CA LEU A 500 17.45 -24.60 -16.12
C LEU A 500 16.35 -25.59 -16.56
N VAL A 501 16.74 -26.66 -17.27
CA VAL A 501 15.78 -27.66 -17.77
C VAL A 501 15.11 -28.40 -16.61
N CYS A 502 15.83 -28.72 -15.54
CA CYS A 502 15.25 -29.33 -14.35
C CYS A 502 14.23 -28.41 -13.67
N ALA A 503 14.56 -27.13 -13.49
CA ALA A 503 13.66 -26.17 -12.86
C ALA A 503 12.36 -25.99 -13.65
N VAL A 504 12.46 -25.86 -14.98
CA VAL A 504 11.29 -25.78 -15.87
C VAL A 504 10.45 -27.06 -15.82
N ARG A 505 11.09 -28.24 -15.90
CA ARG A 505 10.41 -29.53 -15.76
C ARG A 505 9.63 -29.61 -14.45
N ASP A 506 10.24 -29.18 -13.35
CA ASP A 506 9.66 -29.29 -12.03
C ASP A 506 8.46 -28.35 -11.86
N ALA A 507 8.53 -27.12 -12.38
CA ALA A 507 7.41 -26.19 -12.43
C ALA A 507 6.24 -26.72 -13.28
N ILE A 508 6.52 -27.35 -14.44
CA ILE A 508 5.47 -27.97 -15.28
C ILE A 508 4.79 -29.13 -14.54
N ARG A 509 5.56 -29.97 -13.85
CA ARG A 509 5.01 -31.06 -13.03
C ARG A 509 4.17 -30.52 -11.86
N GLY A 510 4.64 -29.46 -11.22
CA GLY A 510 3.87 -28.77 -10.19
C GLY A 510 2.55 -28.21 -10.72
N HIS A 511 2.58 -27.56 -11.88
CA HIS A 511 1.36 -27.07 -12.53
C HIS A 511 0.40 -28.21 -12.90
N GLN A 512 0.91 -29.34 -13.42
CA GLN A 512 0.11 -30.53 -13.68
C GLN A 512 -0.57 -31.04 -12.41
N LEU A 513 0.16 -31.09 -11.29
CA LEU A 513 -0.37 -31.49 -9.98
C LEU A 513 -1.46 -30.52 -9.50
N ALA A 514 -1.21 -29.21 -9.59
CA ALA A 514 -2.17 -28.16 -9.25
C ALA A 514 -3.47 -28.29 -10.04
N TRP A 515 -3.38 -28.56 -11.35
CA TRP A 515 -4.54 -28.78 -12.19
C TRP A 515 -5.28 -30.08 -11.82
N GLN A 516 -4.58 -31.21 -11.81
CA GLN A 516 -5.22 -32.53 -11.65
C GLN A 516 -5.84 -32.76 -10.26
N LYS A 517 -5.25 -32.19 -9.20
CA LYS A 517 -5.73 -32.43 -7.83
C LYS A 517 -6.55 -31.29 -7.26
N ALA A 518 -6.20 -30.07 -7.61
CA ALA A 518 -6.84 -28.89 -7.04
C ALA A 518 -7.73 -28.15 -8.04
N GLY A 519 -7.74 -28.51 -9.32
CA GLY A 519 -8.48 -27.77 -10.36
C GLY A 519 -7.94 -26.35 -10.57
N VAL A 520 -6.69 -26.09 -10.19
CA VAL A 520 -6.08 -24.75 -10.25
C VAL A 520 -5.25 -24.62 -11.53
N MET A 521 -5.64 -23.67 -12.39
CA MET A 521 -4.90 -23.32 -13.60
C MET A 521 -4.15 -22.00 -13.39
N HIS A 522 -2.81 -22.04 -13.44
CA HIS A 522 -1.94 -20.88 -13.20
C HIS A 522 -2.13 -19.74 -14.23
N ARG A 523 -2.25 -20.11 -15.51
CA ARG A 523 -2.43 -19.22 -16.68
C ARG A 523 -1.30 -18.23 -16.99
N ASP A 524 -0.34 -18.07 -16.10
CA ASP A 524 0.83 -17.20 -16.31
C ASP A 524 2.15 -17.95 -16.08
N VAL A 525 2.34 -19.10 -16.73
CA VAL A 525 3.60 -19.85 -16.65
C VAL A 525 4.62 -19.15 -17.54
N SER A 526 5.60 -18.50 -16.92
CA SER A 526 6.59 -17.67 -17.62
C SER A 526 7.96 -17.74 -16.93
N VAL A 527 9.00 -17.19 -17.59
CA VAL A 527 10.36 -17.07 -17.01
C VAL A 527 10.35 -16.29 -15.69
N GLY A 528 9.42 -15.34 -15.52
CA GLY A 528 9.30 -14.55 -14.30
C GLY A 528 8.67 -15.31 -13.12
N ASN A 529 7.88 -16.35 -13.39
CA ASN A 529 7.09 -17.05 -12.38
C ASN A 529 7.67 -18.43 -11.99
N ILE A 530 8.71 -18.88 -12.70
CA ILE A 530 9.48 -20.08 -12.34
C ILE A 530 10.73 -19.63 -11.59
N LEU A 531 10.95 -20.17 -10.38
CA LEU A 531 12.13 -19.91 -9.57
C LEU A 531 12.96 -21.18 -9.39
N ILE A 532 14.28 -21.00 -9.27
CA ILE A 532 15.23 -22.04 -8.89
C ILE A 532 15.37 -22.00 -7.38
N THR A 533 15.29 -23.14 -6.72
CA THR A 533 15.35 -23.23 -5.25
C THR A 533 16.74 -22.83 -4.74
N ASP A 534 16.81 -21.85 -3.85
CA ASP A 534 18.07 -21.53 -3.18
C ASP A 534 18.46 -22.70 -2.27
N GLN A 535 19.65 -23.25 -2.47
CA GLN A 535 20.21 -24.34 -1.66
C GLN A 535 20.50 -23.84 -0.24
N VAL A 536 19.48 -23.71 0.61
CA VAL A 536 19.71 -23.62 2.06
C VAL A 536 20.22 -24.99 2.49
N ARG A 537 21.51 -25.03 2.81
CA ARG A 537 22.38 -26.21 2.96
C ARG A 537 22.03 -27.14 4.13
N LEU A 538 20.77 -27.20 4.57
CA LEU A 538 20.38 -27.91 5.80
C LEU A 538 19.21 -28.88 5.67
N ASP A 539 18.44 -28.89 4.56
CA ASP A 539 17.44 -29.94 4.33
C ASP A 539 17.77 -30.69 3.04
N SER A 540 18.32 -31.90 3.19
CA SER A 540 18.45 -32.90 2.11
C SER A 540 17.10 -33.40 1.56
N ASP A 541 15.99 -32.82 2.02
CA ASP A 541 14.62 -33.30 1.80
C ASP A 541 13.83 -32.50 0.76
N LYS A 542 14.38 -31.41 0.18
CA LYS A 542 13.67 -30.69 -0.89
C LYS A 542 13.67 -31.47 -2.20
N LYS A 543 12.47 -31.85 -2.64
CA LYS A 543 12.22 -32.80 -3.75
C LYS A 543 12.46 -32.23 -5.16
N SER A 544 12.44 -30.90 -5.33
CA SER A 544 12.49 -30.24 -6.66
C SER A 544 13.55 -29.15 -6.74
N ILE A 545 14.11 -28.96 -7.94
CA ILE A 545 15.10 -27.93 -8.26
C ILE A 545 14.41 -26.60 -8.56
N GLY A 546 13.24 -26.62 -9.21
CA GLY A 546 12.45 -25.42 -9.48
C GLY A 546 11.02 -25.52 -8.96
N PHE A 547 10.36 -24.36 -8.86
CA PHE A 547 8.96 -24.27 -8.44
C PHE A 547 8.24 -23.09 -9.10
N LEU A 548 6.92 -23.22 -9.20
CA LEU A 548 6.01 -22.20 -9.71
C LEU A 548 5.40 -21.38 -8.56
N HIS A 549 5.35 -20.07 -8.74
CA HIS A 549 4.73 -19.11 -7.83
C HIS A 549 3.91 -18.06 -8.61
N ASP A 550 3.24 -17.17 -7.88
CA ASP A 550 2.45 -16.06 -8.42
C ASP A 550 1.11 -16.47 -9.06
N TYR A 551 0.13 -16.80 -8.20
CA TYR A 551 -1.18 -17.29 -8.64
C TYR A 551 -2.17 -16.16 -9.00
N ASP A 552 -1.70 -14.94 -9.18
CA ASP A 552 -2.54 -13.74 -9.34
C ASP A 552 -3.40 -13.67 -10.61
N TYR A 553 -3.03 -14.45 -11.63
CA TYR A 553 -3.80 -14.60 -12.88
C TYR A 553 -4.51 -15.95 -12.99
N SER A 554 -4.46 -16.74 -11.93
CA SER A 554 -4.99 -18.10 -11.93
C SER A 554 -6.51 -18.12 -12.01
N SER A 555 -7.03 -19.30 -12.34
CA SER A 555 -8.45 -19.65 -12.23
C SER A 555 -8.57 -21.02 -11.57
N MET A 556 -9.72 -21.29 -10.95
CA MET A 556 -10.04 -22.58 -10.36
C MET A 556 -11.32 -23.12 -10.99
N GLU A 557 -11.45 -24.43 -11.14
CA GLU A 557 -12.73 -25.06 -11.47
C GLU A 557 -13.76 -24.81 -10.36
N THR A 558 -15.01 -24.55 -10.73
CA THR A 558 -16.12 -24.54 -9.77
C THR A 558 -16.25 -25.92 -9.17
N ASP A 559 -16.31 -26.02 -7.84
CA ASP A 559 -16.52 -27.31 -7.19
C ASP A 559 -17.90 -27.84 -7.62
N SER A 560 -17.93 -28.99 -8.28
CA SER A 560 -19.15 -29.60 -8.82
C SER A 560 -20.07 -30.19 -7.76
N ASP A 561 -19.75 -29.99 -6.48
CA ASP A 561 -20.37 -30.63 -5.32
C ASP A 561 -21.24 -29.66 -4.49
N GLU A 562 -21.32 -28.38 -4.86
CA GLU A 562 -22.32 -27.46 -4.31
C GLU A 562 -23.58 -27.55 -5.19
N GLU A 563 -24.57 -28.33 -4.74
CA GLU A 563 -25.94 -28.20 -5.24
C GLU A 563 -26.34 -26.72 -5.11
N PRO A 564 -26.92 -26.09 -6.16
CA PRO A 564 -27.37 -24.71 -6.05
C PRO A 564 -28.38 -24.64 -4.91
N GLU A 565 -28.12 -23.78 -3.91
CA GLU A 565 -29.15 -23.41 -2.94
C GLU A 565 -30.39 -23.01 -3.72
N ALA A 566 -31.49 -23.73 -3.48
CA ALA A 566 -32.75 -23.47 -4.13
C ALA A 566 -33.19 -22.04 -3.78
N ASP A 567 -33.10 -21.14 -4.75
CA ASP A 567 -33.85 -19.89 -4.75
C ASP A 567 -35.34 -20.25 -4.69
N GLU A 568 -35.91 -20.21 -3.49
CA GLU A 568 -37.34 -20.38 -3.31
C GLU A 568 -38.10 -19.16 -3.84
N LEU A 569 -38.95 -19.47 -4.82
CA LEU A 569 -40.22 -18.83 -5.18
C LEU A 569 -40.15 -17.67 -6.20
N SER A 570 -40.11 -18.10 -7.46
CA SER A 570 -40.85 -17.48 -8.55
C SER A 570 -42.36 -17.46 -8.26
N ASP A 571 -42.98 -16.28 -8.30
CA ASP A 571 -44.40 -16.17 -8.64
C ASP A 571 -44.54 -15.56 -10.03
N SER A 572 -45.08 -16.37 -10.94
CA SER A 572 -45.30 -16.05 -12.33
C SER A 572 -46.72 -15.53 -12.53
N SER A 573 -46.90 -14.23 -12.78
CA SER A 573 -48.00 -13.73 -13.62
C SER A 573 -47.95 -12.20 -13.83
N ALA A 574 -47.40 -11.75 -14.96
CA ALA A 574 -47.86 -10.54 -15.64
C ALA A 574 -47.32 -10.48 -17.08
N GLU A 575 -48.20 -10.28 -18.05
CA GLU A 575 -47.90 -10.07 -19.47
C GLU A 575 -47.16 -8.73 -19.75
N PRO A 576 -46.51 -8.58 -20.93
CA PRO A 576 -45.55 -7.51 -21.17
C PRO A 576 -46.22 -6.18 -21.54
N GLY A 577 -46.02 -5.16 -20.71
CA GLY A 577 -46.31 -3.76 -21.04
C GLY A 577 -45.06 -3.00 -21.45
N GLU A 578 -45.08 -2.37 -22.61
CA GLU A 578 -44.04 -1.46 -23.12
C GLU A 578 -43.80 -0.26 -22.17
N GLY A 579 -42.54 -0.01 -21.77
CA GLY A 579 -42.19 1.23 -21.06
C GLY A 579 -40.77 1.29 -20.45
N ASP A 580 -39.90 2.10 -21.08
CA ASP A 580 -38.74 2.87 -20.56
C ASP A 580 -37.55 2.14 -19.85
N PRO A 581 -36.32 2.15 -20.42
CA PRO A 581 -35.15 1.47 -19.87
C PRO A 581 -34.39 2.33 -18.84
N THR A 582 -34.93 2.53 -17.63
CA THR A 582 -34.13 3.02 -16.50
C THR A 582 -34.64 2.49 -15.16
N GLN A 583 -34.21 1.27 -14.80
CA GLN A 583 -33.90 0.80 -13.44
C GLN A 583 -33.89 -0.73 -13.41
N THR A 584 -32.71 -1.30 -13.18
CA THR A 584 -32.60 -2.64 -12.59
C THR A 584 -31.35 -2.67 -11.72
N ALA A 585 -31.51 -3.13 -10.49
CA ALA A 585 -30.43 -3.51 -9.60
C ALA A 585 -29.61 -4.63 -10.27
N ILE A 586 -28.30 -4.45 -10.37
CA ILE A 586 -27.41 -5.38 -11.08
C ILE A 586 -26.70 -6.27 -10.06
N ALA A 587 -27.12 -7.53 -9.98
CA ALA A 587 -26.24 -8.65 -9.62
C ALA A 587 -25.27 -8.92 -10.81
N PRO A 588 -24.05 -9.42 -10.58
CA PRO A 588 -22.89 -9.06 -11.38
C PRO A 588 -22.89 -9.65 -12.79
N ASP A 589 -22.94 -8.74 -13.77
CA ASP A 589 -22.38 -8.91 -15.12
C ASP A 589 -20.97 -9.53 -15.07
N ASP A 590 -20.66 -10.40 -16.04
CA ASP A 590 -19.36 -11.07 -16.29
C ASP A 590 -18.13 -10.37 -15.66
N PRO A 591 -17.57 -10.89 -14.54
CA PRO A 591 -16.40 -10.33 -13.89
C PRO A 591 -15.19 -10.20 -14.83
N ALA A 592 -15.11 -10.99 -15.91
CA ALA A 592 -14.04 -10.89 -16.90
C ALA A 592 -14.06 -9.54 -17.65
N LYS A 593 -15.24 -8.92 -17.81
CA LYS A 593 -15.42 -7.60 -18.44
C LYS A 593 -14.76 -6.48 -17.63
N TYR A 594 -14.66 -6.64 -16.31
CA TYR A 594 -14.18 -5.60 -15.38
C TYR A 594 -12.72 -5.79 -14.95
N LYS A 595 -12.11 -6.94 -15.28
CA LYS A 595 -10.69 -7.19 -14.99
C LYS A 595 -9.82 -6.28 -15.85
N GLU A 596 -9.01 -5.45 -15.21
CA GLU A 596 -8.02 -4.65 -15.92
C GLU A 596 -6.95 -5.59 -16.49
N ARG A 597 -6.57 -5.37 -17.76
CA ARG A 597 -5.41 -6.00 -18.38
C ARG A 597 -4.16 -5.36 -17.80
N THR A 598 -3.73 -5.85 -16.65
CA THR A 598 -2.42 -5.50 -16.12
C THR A 598 -1.41 -6.33 -16.89
N VAL A 599 -0.55 -5.68 -17.67
CA VAL A 599 0.68 -6.33 -18.13
C VAL A 599 1.56 -6.42 -16.89
N GLY A 600 1.75 -7.64 -16.37
CA GLY A 600 2.76 -7.90 -15.36
C GLY A 600 4.12 -7.68 -15.98
N ILE A 601 4.57 -6.42 -16.03
CA ILE A 601 5.99 -6.13 -16.21
C ILE A 601 6.55 -6.15 -14.80
N THR A 602 6.73 -7.35 -14.27
CA THR A 602 7.83 -7.62 -13.37
C THR A 602 9.05 -7.23 -14.19
N VAL A 603 9.77 -6.17 -13.80
CA VAL A 603 11.06 -5.87 -14.43
C VAL A 603 11.95 -7.02 -14.01
N SER A 604 11.98 -8.04 -14.86
CA SER A 604 12.82 -9.20 -14.68
C SER A 604 14.25 -8.68 -14.53
N ILE A 605 14.99 -9.26 -13.60
CA ILE A 605 16.45 -9.10 -13.47
C ILE A 605 17.16 -9.35 -14.82
N SER A 606 16.52 -9.95 -15.82
CA SER A 606 17.03 -9.98 -17.21
C SER A 606 17.24 -8.61 -17.87
N GLU A 607 16.50 -7.54 -17.52
CA GLU A 607 16.78 -6.18 -18.02
C GLU A 607 18.00 -5.53 -17.32
N ILE A 608 18.44 -6.08 -16.19
CA ILE A 608 19.64 -5.62 -15.46
C ILE A 608 20.93 -6.06 -16.20
N LEU A 609 20.90 -7.16 -16.95
CA LEU A 609 22.11 -7.73 -17.58
C LEU A 609 22.25 -7.44 -19.07
N ALA A 610 21.22 -6.89 -19.73
CA ALA A 610 21.28 -6.58 -21.16
C ALA A 610 22.26 -5.42 -21.51
N ASN A 611 22.77 -4.69 -20.52
CA ASN A 611 23.74 -3.60 -20.72
C ASN A 611 25.21 -3.99 -20.43
N GLU A 612 25.52 -5.25 -20.08
CA GLU A 612 26.90 -5.71 -19.86
C GLU A 612 27.45 -6.64 -20.97
N THR A 613 26.69 -6.91 -22.04
CA THR A 613 27.17 -7.71 -23.19
C THR A 613 27.67 -6.84 -24.35
N SER A 614 28.63 -5.96 -24.06
CA SER A 614 29.45 -5.32 -25.10
C SER A 614 30.91 -5.21 -24.68
N VAL A 615 31.48 -6.30 -24.12
CA VAL A 615 32.90 -6.62 -24.21
C VAL A 615 33.07 -8.14 -24.21
N ILE A 616 33.00 -8.75 -25.39
CA ILE A 616 33.81 -9.93 -25.74
C ILE A 616 34.42 -9.65 -27.10
#